data_AF-A0A0G0J9E6-F1
#
_entry.id   AF-A0A0G0J9E6-F1
#
_cell.length_a   1.000
_cell.length_b   1.000
_cell.length_c   1.000
_cell.angle_alpha   90.00
_cell.angle_beta   90.00
_cell.angle_gamma   90.00
#
_symmetry.space_group_name_H-M   'P 1'
#
loop_
_entity.id
_entity.type
_entity.pdbx_description
1 polymer ?
#
loop_
_entity_poly.entity_id
_entity_poly.type
_entity_poly.pdbx_seq_one_letter_code
_entity_poly.pdbx_strand_id
1 'polypeptide(L)'
;MEMKKTTLDENQSFSGNMLFFYSFDIGDDTDLAAIRCKNILEPFDIPLSTYFKNYRVPYSFLLPGEANPVITGNKGRVEGHGCILSRVYHFGALSFCYQIPFNDSFDNLKSKLIEIKRQCDVKSEADAKLVFNKISPYVKKPRFFNLKNDYFAVQVNTLPEKIVPEDFKDLYGAKIASLLRLEMENLSDYQKDLILESSTGYYGQDLIIIDSKAAFIYDNEYFEPVELFESVTVQLLEFQYFDRLIDQKLEFFYGQQSYKVPLKAYLPLMGQRFDSPISRLANLRVDISVITEQLENTVKMTGDAYYLKFYSMLVEKLYLKDWQDSINRKLNIIRDLHMVYEERMDTIHEEILTIVIIILIAFEAAMAFLR
;
A
#
# COMPACT_ATOMS: atom_id res chain seq x y z
N MET A 1 34.08 37.57 -17.61
CA MET A 1 32.77 37.77 -16.97
C MET A 1 32.68 36.71 -15.90
N GLU A 2 33.17 37.04 -14.70
CA GLU A 2 33.28 36.10 -13.58
C GLU A 2 31.87 35.74 -13.10
N MET A 3 31.53 34.44 -13.15
CA MET A 3 30.40 33.91 -12.40
C MET A 3 30.72 34.12 -10.92
N LYS A 4 29.94 34.96 -10.24
CA LYS A 4 29.94 35.04 -8.78
C LYS A 4 29.78 33.63 -8.24
N LYS A 5 30.80 33.13 -7.54
CA LYS A 5 30.69 31.94 -6.70
C LYS A 5 29.68 32.28 -5.61
N THR A 6 28.46 31.77 -5.76
CA THR A 6 27.44 31.83 -4.72
C THR A 6 27.98 31.11 -3.50
N THR A 7 28.28 31.87 -2.45
CA THR A 7 28.67 31.30 -1.16
C THR A 7 27.42 30.77 -0.48
N LEU A 8 27.12 29.51 -0.72
CA LEU A 8 26.17 28.75 0.09
C LEU A 8 26.69 28.68 1.53
N ASP A 9 25.84 29.02 2.50
CA ASP A 9 26.14 28.96 3.93
C ASP A 9 25.59 27.65 4.49
N GLU A 10 26.38 26.95 5.31
CA GLU A 10 25.94 25.73 6.00
C GLU A 10 24.73 26.00 6.91
N ASN A 11 24.56 27.22 7.40
CA ASN A 11 23.43 27.63 8.27
C ASN A 11 22.30 28.35 7.54
N GLN A 12 22.25 28.24 6.21
CA GLN A 12 21.19 28.83 5.41
C GLN A 12 19.79 28.32 5.82
N SER A 13 18.83 29.25 5.95
CA SER A 13 17.41 28.91 6.12
C SER A 13 16.78 28.55 4.77
N PHE A 14 15.96 27.50 4.79
CA PHE A 14 15.20 27.02 3.65
C PHE A 14 13.70 27.16 3.93
N SER A 15 12.95 27.45 2.87
CA SER A 15 11.49 27.39 2.91
C SER A 15 11.00 26.18 2.14
N GLY A 16 9.93 25.56 2.62
CA GLY A 16 9.41 24.33 2.02
C GLY A 16 8.27 23.74 2.83
N ASN A 17 8.03 22.46 2.64
CA ASN A 17 6.93 21.72 3.26
C ASN A 17 7.40 20.39 3.85
N MET A 18 6.91 20.07 5.04
CA MET A 18 6.93 18.72 5.60
C MET A 18 5.63 18.01 5.20
N LEU A 19 5.77 16.86 4.58
CA LEU A 19 4.69 16.06 4.01
C LEU A 19 4.61 14.76 4.77
N PHE A 20 3.45 14.43 5.33
CA PHE A 20 3.25 13.21 6.11
C PHE A 20 2.15 12.36 5.49
N PHE A 21 2.53 11.18 5.03
CA PHE A 21 1.66 10.22 4.38
C PHE A 21 1.24 9.16 5.39
N TYR A 22 -0.05 8.89 5.45
CA TYR A 22 -0.63 7.85 6.28
C TYR A 22 -1.55 6.98 5.45
N SER A 23 -1.54 5.69 5.71
CA SER A 23 -2.51 4.75 5.18
C SER A 23 -3.00 3.81 6.27
N PHE A 24 -4.30 3.54 6.26
CA PHE A 24 -5.00 2.77 7.29
C PHE A 24 -5.86 1.69 6.65
N ASP A 25 -5.71 0.46 7.13
CA ASP A 25 -6.63 -0.65 6.83
C ASP A 25 -8.00 -0.34 7.47
N ILE A 26 -9.10 -0.49 6.74
CA ILE A 26 -10.45 -0.27 7.27
C ILE A 26 -11.39 -1.46 7.05
N GLY A 27 -10.93 -2.52 6.40
CA GLY A 27 -11.73 -3.70 6.07
C GLY A 27 -11.32 -4.31 4.73
N ASP A 28 -12.25 -5.07 4.14
CA ASP A 28 -12.09 -5.65 2.81
C ASP A 28 -12.62 -4.65 1.76
N ASP A 29 -13.40 -5.11 0.78
CA ASP A 29 -13.95 -4.25 -0.29
C ASP A 29 -14.80 -3.07 0.22
N THR A 30 -14.56 -1.88 -0.34
CA THR A 30 -15.34 -0.65 -0.08
C THR A 30 -16.16 -0.24 -1.30
N ASP A 31 -17.46 -0.01 -1.11
CA ASP A 31 -18.36 0.44 -2.18
C ASP A 31 -18.22 1.95 -2.44
N LEU A 32 -17.21 2.29 -3.26
CA LEU A 32 -16.93 3.67 -3.68
C LEU A 32 -18.08 4.29 -4.48
N ALA A 33 -18.86 3.47 -5.20
CA ALA A 33 -20.00 3.95 -5.98
C ALA A 33 -21.13 4.43 -5.06
N ALA A 34 -21.43 3.67 -4.00
CA ALA A 34 -22.42 4.07 -3.00
C ALA A 34 -21.98 5.31 -2.22
N ILE A 35 -20.69 5.41 -1.84
CA ILE A 35 -20.14 6.60 -1.17
C ILE A 35 -20.33 7.86 -2.04
N ARG A 36 -20.00 7.75 -3.33
CA ARG A 36 -20.15 8.83 -4.32
C ARG A 36 -21.61 9.20 -4.55
N CYS A 37 -22.46 8.23 -4.87
CA CYS A 37 -23.88 8.47 -5.20
C CYS A 37 -24.68 9.04 -4.05
N LYS A 38 -24.35 8.66 -2.81
CA LYS A 38 -25.03 9.15 -1.60
C LYS A 38 -24.35 10.37 -0.97
N ASN A 39 -23.27 10.87 -1.57
CA ASN A 39 -22.49 12.02 -1.11
C ASN A 39 -22.12 11.91 0.39
N ILE A 40 -21.66 10.72 0.81
CA ILE A 40 -21.30 10.45 2.22
C ILE A 40 -20.08 11.28 2.64
N LEU A 41 -19.16 11.49 1.69
CA LEU A 41 -17.97 12.31 1.82
C LEU A 41 -17.96 13.33 0.69
N GLU A 42 -17.73 14.60 1.01
CA GLU A 42 -17.68 15.68 0.03
C GLU A 42 -16.55 15.43 -0.97
N PRO A 43 -16.82 15.35 -2.28
CA PRO A 43 -15.80 15.02 -3.27
C PRO A 43 -14.77 16.15 -3.38
N PHE A 44 -13.51 15.76 -3.60
CA PHE A 44 -12.42 16.67 -3.92
C PHE A 44 -11.79 16.27 -5.24
N ASP A 45 -11.87 17.15 -6.24
CA ASP A 45 -11.29 16.92 -7.56
C ASP A 45 -9.78 17.13 -7.51
N ILE A 46 -9.04 16.02 -7.52
CA ILE A 46 -7.60 16.01 -7.67
C ILE A 46 -7.29 15.67 -9.12
N PRO A 47 -6.47 16.47 -9.84
CA PRO A 47 -6.03 16.12 -11.17
C PRO A 47 -5.31 14.77 -11.12
N LEU A 48 -5.87 13.77 -11.80
CA LEU A 48 -5.27 12.45 -11.90
C LEU A 48 -3.97 12.55 -12.69
N SER A 49 -2.86 12.10 -12.09
CA SER A 49 -1.61 11.94 -12.81
C SER A 49 -1.81 11.07 -14.06
N THR A 50 -1.32 11.57 -15.20
CA THR A 50 -1.43 10.90 -16.50
C THR A 50 -0.65 9.58 -16.59
N TYR A 51 0.18 9.30 -15.58
CA TYR A 51 1.07 8.14 -15.53
C TYR A 51 0.38 6.87 -15.00
N PHE A 52 -0.75 7.00 -14.32
CA PHE A 52 -1.52 5.88 -13.78
C PHE A 52 -2.59 5.40 -14.77
N LYS A 53 -2.18 4.68 -15.82
CA LYS A 53 -3.12 3.96 -16.69
C LYS A 53 -3.48 2.63 -16.01
N ASN A 54 -4.75 2.43 -15.67
CA ASN A 54 -5.34 1.20 -15.09
C ASN A 54 -5.46 1.10 -13.57
N TYR A 55 -5.46 2.22 -12.84
CA TYR A 55 -5.76 2.18 -11.41
C TYR A 55 -7.28 2.18 -11.15
N ARG A 56 -7.73 1.41 -10.16
CA ARG A 56 -9.07 1.56 -9.55
C ARG A 56 -9.08 2.89 -8.80
N VAL A 57 -9.33 3.97 -9.54
CA VAL A 57 -9.26 5.38 -9.12
C VAL A 57 -9.85 5.54 -7.72
N PRO A 58 -9.07 5.99 -6.73
CA PRO A 58 -9.58 6.15 -5.37
C PRO A 58 -10.64 7.26 -5.35
N TYR A 59 -11.54 7.19 -4.38
CA TYR A 59 -12.46 8.28 -4.11
C TYR A 59 -11.75 9.35 -3.29
N SER A 60 -11.48 10.49 -3.92
CA SER A 60 -10.87 11.65 -3.26
C SER A 60 -11.95 12.53 -2.64
N PHE A 61 -11.72 13.00 -1.41
CA PHE A 61 -12.70 13.75 -0.63
C PHE A 61 -12.07 14.87 0.18
N LEU A 62 -12.86 15.87 0.59
CA LEU A 62 -12.46 16.91 1.53
C LEU A 62 -12.56 16.39 2.97
N LEU A 63 -11.48 16.52 3.73
CA LEU A 63 -11.47 16.13 5.13
C LEU A 63 -12.29 17.13 5.98
N PRO A 64 -13.31 16.69 6.73
CA PRO A 64 -14.15 17.61 7.50
C PRO A 64 -13.34 18.39 8.54
N GLY A 65 -13.44 19.72 8.51
CA GLY A 65 -12.76 20.62 9.45
C GLY A 65 -11.36 21.06 9.03
N GLU A 66 -10.87 20.64 7.87
CA GLU A 66 -9.64 21.14 7.26
C GLU A 66 -9.93 22.24 6.24
N ALA A 67 -8.91 23.06 5.96
CA ALA A 67 -8.96 24.02 4.86
C ALA A 67 -8.85 23.29 3.51
N ASN A 68 -9.56 23.78 2.50
CA ASN A 68 -9.51 23.19 1.15
C ASN A 68 -8.14 23.47 0.52
N PRO A 69 -7.38 22.42 0.14
CA PRO A 69 -6.13 22.61 -0.57
C PRO A 69 -6.40 23.11 -1.99
N VAL A 70 -5.52 24.00 -2.48
CA VAL A 70 -5.57 24.51 -3.86
C VAL A 70 -4.38 23.97 -4.62
N ILE A 71 -4.64 23.13 -5.63
CA ILE A 71 -3.60 22.58 -6.51
C ILE A 71 -3.57 23.45 -7.77
N THR A 72 -2.47 24.20 -7.98
CA THR A 72 -2.35 25.15 -9.09
C THR A 72 -1.47 24.61 -10.20
N GLY A 73 -1.99 24.56 -11.44
CA GLY A 73 -1.24 24.18 -12.65
C GLY A 73 -1.30 22.68 -13.00
N ASN A 74 -0.90 22.33 -14.24
CA ASN A 74 -0.95 20.96 -14.79
C ASN A 74 0.07 19.97 -14.16
N LYS A 75 0.98 20.46 -13.31
CA LYS A 75 2.07 19.71 -12.63
C LYS A 75 2.26 20.16 -11.17
N GLY A 76 1.14 20.48 -10.53
CA GLY A 76 0.98 21.71 -9.76
C GLY A 76 1.80 21.95 -8.47
N ARG A 77 1.80 23.22 -8.06
CA ARG A 77 2.16 23.64 -6.70
C ARG A 77 0.95 23.50 -5.79
N VAL A 78 1.16 22.92 -4.60
CA VAL A 78 0.10 22.79 -3.59
C VAL A 78 0.11 24.00 -2.67
N GLU A 79 -0.92 24.84 -2.79
CA GLU A 79 -1.18 25.95 -1.89
C GLU A 79 -2.15 25.51 -0.79
N GLY A 80 -1.71 25.60 0.46
CA GLY A 80 -2.49 25.17 1.63
C GLY A 80 -1.62 24.62 2.75
N HIS A 81 -2.20 24.49 3.94
CA HIS A 81 -1.62 23.80 5.09
C HIS A 81 -2.70 22.89 5.68
N GLY A 82 -2.30 21.77 6.27
CA GLY A 82 -3.23 20.75 6.77
C GLY A 82 -3.34 19.56 5.82
N CYS A 83 -4.53 18.96 5.70
CA CYS A 83 -4.72 17.77 4.85
C CYS A 83 -4.84 18.17 3.37
N ILE A 84 -3.85 17.80 2.55
CA ILE A 84 -3.81 18.11 1.11
C ILE A 84 -4.32 16.97 0.22
N LEU A 85 -4.31 15.74 0.72
CA LEU A 85 -4.87 14.56 0.05
C LEU A 85 -5.62 13.71 1.07
N SER A 86 -6.84 13.32 0.72
CA SER A 86 -7.67 12.37 1.47
C SER A 86 -8.39 11.44 0.50
N ARG A 87 -8.11 10.14 0.60
CA ARG A 87 -8.52 9.13 -0.39
C ARG A 87 -9.11 7.88 0.28
N VAL A 88 -10.18 7.35 -0.30
CA VAL A 88 -10.73 6.03 0.02
C VAL A 88 -10.43 5.08 -1.14
N TYR A 89 -9.81 3.96 -0.83
CA TYR A 89 -9.45 2.93 -1.78
C TYR A 89 -10.47 1.79 -1.75
N HIS A 90 -10.75 1.24 -2.92
CA HIS A 90 -11.71 0.18 -3.12
C HIS A 90 -11.39 -1.10 -2.32
N PHE A 91 -10.11 -1.36 -2.01
CA PHE A 91 -9.68 -2.55 -1.28
C PHE A 91 -9.76 -2.40 0.25
N GLY A 92 -10.38 -1.32 0.74
CA GLY A 92 -10.54 -1.12 2.19
C GLY A 92 -9.40 -0.38 2.84
N ALA A 93 -8.90 0.68 2.19
CA ALA A 93 -7.90 1.56 2.78
C ALA A 93 -8.31 3.03 2.77
N LEU A 94 -7.91 3.75 3.81
CA LEU A 94 -7.91 5.21 3.86
C LEU A 94 -6.48 5.72 3.69
N SER A 95 -6.29 6.80 2.94
CA SER A 95 -5.02 7.51 2.90
C SER A 95 -5.19 9.00 3.14
N PHE A 96 -4.20 9.58 3.83
CA PHE A 96 -4.10 11.00 4.12
C PHE A 96 -2.69 11.50 3.84
N CYS A 97 -2.57 12.70 3.27
CA CYS A 97 -1.32 13.45 3.19
C CYS A 97 -1.49 14.80 3.89
N TYR A 98 -0.66 15.08 4.90
CA TYR A 98 -0.64 16.36 5.59
C TYR A 98 0.55 17.19 5.14
N GLN A 99 0.31 18.46 4.79
CA GLN A 99 1.33 19.43 4.41
C GLN A 99 1.48 20.49 5.50
N ILE A 100 2.70 20.66 6.00
CA ILE A 100 3.03 21.65 7.02
C ILE A 100 4.20 22.49 6.53
N PRO A 101 3.99 23.79 6.26
CA PRO A 101 5.06 24.66 5.75
C PRO A 101 6.11 24.92 6.83
N PHE A 102 7.36 25.08 6.42
CA PHE A 102 8.45 25.50 7.29
C PHE A 102 9.30 26.60 6.66
N ASN A 103 10.01 27.33 7.52
CA ASN A 103 11.08 28.23 7.15
C ASN A 103 12.17 28.15 8.24
N ASP A 104 13.21 27.35 8.01
CA ASP A 104 14.26 27.09 8.99
C ASP A 104 15.53 26.46 8.35
N SER A 105 16.61 26.36 9.12
CA SER A 105 17.78 25.57 8.73
C SER A 105 17.53 24.06 8.94
N PHE A 106 18.27 23.19 8.24
CA PHE A 106 18.12 21.74 8.38
C PHE A 106 18.39 21.24 9.81
N ASP A 107 19.30 21.89 10.55
CA ASP A 107 19.64 21.50 11.92
C ASP A 107 18.48 21.74 12.88
N ASN A 108 17.81 22.89 12.76
CA ASN A 108 16.63 23.21 13.55
C ASN A 108 15.39 22.43 13.10
N LEU A 109 15.28 22.18 11.79
CA LEU A 109 14.14 21.50 11.18
C LEU A 109 13.95 20.09 11.75
N LYS A 110 15.04 19.39 12.09
CA LYS A 110 14.97 18.02 12.63
C LYS A 110 14.13 17.91 13.91
N SER A 111 14.35 18.80 14.87
CA SER A 111 13.60 18.77 16.15
C SER A 111 12.12 19.08 15.93
N LYS A 112 11.82 20.07 15.09
CA LYS A 112 10.45 20.40 14.66
C LYS A 112 9.78 19.25 13.92
N LEU A 113 10.50 18.59 13.01
CA LEU A 113 10.00 17.47 12.23
C LEU A 113 9.57 16.31 13.14
N ILE A 114 10.35 15.97 14.17
CA ILE A 114 10.00 14.94 15.15
C ILE A 114 8.73 15.32 15.92
N GLU A 115 8.64 16.56 16.42
CA GLU A 115 7.47 17.01 17.17
C GLU A 115 6.21 17.01 16.31
N ILE A 116 6.31 17.58 15.11
CA ILE A 116 5.21 17.69 14.16
C ILE A 116 4.76 16.31 13.70
N LYS A 117 5.69 15.40 13.38
CA LYS A 117 5.36 14.02 13.03
C LYS A 117 4.51 13.38 14.13
N ARG A 118 4.90 13.54 15.41
CA ARG A 118 4.14 13.00 16.55
C ARG A 118 2.72 13.57 16.61
N GLN A 119 2.54 14.86 16.32
CA GLN A 119 1.22 15.49 16.26
C GLN A 119 0.39 14.94 15.09
N CYS A 120 0.99 14.78 13.91
CA CYS A 120 0.37 14.19 12.73
C CYS A 120 0.01 12.71 12.94
N ASP A 121 0.82 11.94 13.66
CA ASP A 121 0.54 10.53 13.96
C ASP A 121 -0.77 10.38 14.77
N VAL A 122 -1.00 11.27 15.75
CA VAL A 122 -2.24 11.29 16.56
C VAL A 122 -3.42 11.85 15.75
N LYS A 123 -3.19 12.94 15.01
CA LYS A 123 -4.23 13.59 14.20
C LYS A 123 -4.75 12.65 13.11
N SER A 124 -3.86 11.98 12.39
CA SER A 124 -4.21 11.05 11.31
C SER A 124 -5.10 9.90 11.79
N GLU A 125 -4.86 9.36 12.99
CA GLU A 125 -5.72 8.34 13.58
C GLU A 125 -7.12 8.87 13.94
N ALA A 126 -7.20 10.08 14.49
CA ALA A 126 -8.47 10.72 14.80
C ALA A 126 -9.30 10.99 13.53
N ASP A 127 -8.64 11.52 12.50
CA ASP A 127 -9.22 11.83 11.20
C ASP A 127 -9.68 10.54 10.49
N ALA A 128 -8.84 9.50 10.48
CA ALA A 128 -9.19 8.17 9.97
C ALA A 128 -10.42 7.60 10.70
N LYS A 129 -10.50 7.73 12.02
CA LYS A 129 -11.64 7.25 12.83
C LYS A 129 -12.92 7.97 12.50
N LEU A 130 -12.85 9.29 12.33
CA LEU A 130 -13.98 10.11 11.94
C LEU A 130 -14.54 9.66 10.58
N VAL A 131 -13.67 9.48 9.59
CA VAL A 131 -14.05 9.03 8.25
C VAL A 131 -14.59 7.60 8.30
N PHE A 132 -13.90 6.68 8.95
CA PHE A 132 -14.31 5.29 9.11
C PHE A 132 -15.72 5.16 9.69
N ASN A 133 -16.05 5.91 10.75
CA ASN A 133 -17.38 5.87 11.35
C ASN A 133 -18.49 6.24 10.35
N LYS A 134 -18.22 7.16 9.41
CA LYS A 134 -19.17 7.56 8.36
C LYS A 134 -19.31 6.52 7.25
N ILE A 135 -18.20 5.91 6.84
CA ILE A 135 -18.18 4.99 5.69
C ILE A 135 -18.34 3.52 6.05
N SER A 136 -18.24 3.15 7.34
CA SER A 136 -18.32 1.75 7.80
C SER A 136 -19.50 0.94 7.26
N PRO A 137 -20.71 1.49 7.00
CA PRO A 137 -21.81 0.72 6.39
C PRO A 137 -21.56 0.32 4.93
N TYR A 138 -20.57 0.92 4.27
CA TYR A 138 -20.19 0.70 2.87
C TYR A 138 -18.90 -0.11 2.74
N VAL A 139 -18.33 -0.57 3.86
CA VAL A 139 -17.10 -1.35 3.91
C VAL A 139 -17.46 -2.79 4.30
N LYS A 140 -16.95 -3.76 3.53
CA LYS A 140 -17.12 -5.19 3.81
C LYS A 140 -16.21 -5.59 4.96
N LYS A 141 -16.76 -6.29 5.96
CA LYS A 141 -16.07 -6.64 7.22
C LYS A 141 -15.35 -5.43 7.83
N PRO A 142 -16.09 -4.35 8.17
CA PRO A 142 -15.48 -3.10 8.62
C PRO A 142 -14.70 -3.33 9.92
N ARG A 143 -13.44 -2.90 9.94
CA ARG A 143 -12.54 -3.01 11.09
C ARG A 143 -11.64 -1.79 11.13
N PHE A 144 -11.63 -1.08 12.24
CA PHE A 144 -10.81 0.11 12.35
C PHE A 144 -9.34 -0.28 12.59
N PHE A 145 -8.53 -0.10 11.55
CA PHE A 145 -7.11 -0.42 11.35
C PHE A 145 -6.45 -1.43 12.30
N ASN A 146 -6.02 -2.55 11.71
CA ASN A 146 -4.99 -3.41 12.29
C ASN A 146 -3.62 -3.19 11.64
N LEU A 147 -3.58 -2.57 10.45
CA LEU A 147 -2.38 -2.19 9.73
C LEU A 147 -2.40 -0.69 9.49
N LYS A 148 -1.25 -0.06 9.72
CA LYS A 148 -1.00 1.36 9.48
C LYS A 148 0.39 1.47 8.87
N ASN A 149 0.50 2.18 7.75
CA ASN A 149 1.80 2.59 7.21
C ASN A 149 1.89 4.11 7.21
N ASP A 150 3.07 4.60 7.54
CA ASP A 150 3.46 5.99 7.48
C ASP A 150 4.73 6.17 6.65
N TYR A 151 4.81 7.30 5.99
CA TYR A 151 5.97 7.77 5.25
C TYR A 151 6.01 9.29 5.36
N PHE A 152 7.18 9.91 5.29
CA PHE A 152 7.26 11.37 5.25
C PHE A 152 8.19 11.86 4.15
N ALA A 153 7.97 13.09 3.69
CA ALA A 153 8.88 13.76 2.78
C ALA A 153 9.13 15.19 3.24
N VAL A 154 10.34 15.67 3.02
CA VAL A 154 10.69 17.08 3.21
C VAL A 154 10.90 17.68 1.82
N GLN A 155 9.99 18.55 1.41
CA GLN A 155 10.13 19.34 0.20
C GLN A 155 10.75 20.70 0.54
N VAL A 156 11.71 21.14 -0.26
CA VAL A 156 12.38 22.44 -0.18
C VAL A 156 12.18 23.17 -1.50
N ASN A 157 11.81 24.45 -1.42
CA ASN A 157 11.68 25.31 -2.59
C ASN A 157 13.05 25.56 -3.21
N THR A 158 13.11 25.62 -4.55
CA THR A 158 14.37 25.90 -5.24
C THR A 158 14.84 27.32 -4.94
N LEU A 159 16.15 27.49 -4.76
CA LEU A 159 16.72 28.82 -4.54
C LEU A 159 16.67 29.64 -5.85
N PRO A 160 16.57 30.99 -5.77
CA PRO A 160 16.54 31.85 -6.95
C PRO A 160 17.81 31.72 -7.81
N GLU A 161 18.91 31.37 -7.17
CA GLU A 161 20.18 31.07 -7.82
C GLU A 161 20.15 29.60 -8.26
N LYS A 162 20.34 29.36 -9.56
CA LYS A 162 20.37 28.01 -10.13
C LYS A 162 21.61 27.27 -9.64
N ILE A 163 21.49 26.62 -8.50
CA ILE A 163 22.51 25.74 -7.94
C ILE A 163 22.39 24.39 -8.65
N VAL A 164 23.54 23.83 -9.03
CA VAL A 164 23.59 22.49 -9.60
C VAL A 164 23.22 21.49 -8.50
N PRO A 165 22.30 20.54 -8.76
CA PRO A 165 21.88 19.55 -7.76
C PRO A 165 23.04 18.80 -7.07
N GLU A 166 24.13 18.57 -7.80
CA GLU A 166 25.36 17.95 -7.29
C GLU A 166 26.04 18.81 -6.23
N ASP A 167 26.21 20.12 -6.47
CA ASP A 167 26.78 21.05 -5.48
C ASP A 167 25.88 21.16 -4.24
N PHE A 168 24.56 21.14 -4.42
CA PHE A 168 23.60 21.14 -3.31
C PHE A 168 23.71 19.88 -2.46
N LYS A 169 23.85 18.72 -3.12
CA LYS A 169 24.02 17.42 -2.49
C LYS A 169 25.36 17.32 -1.76
N ASP A 170 26.45 17.82 -2.34
CA ASP A 170 27.76 17.79 -1.70
C ASP A 170 27.80 18.65 -0.43
N LEU A 171 27.12 19.80 -0.44
CA LEU A 171 27.11 20.70 0.72
C LEU A 171 26.13 20.27 1.81
N TYR A 172 24.90 19.89 1.45
CA TYR A 172 23.84 19.60 2.43
C TYR A 172 23.54 18.11 2.59
N GLY A 173 24.15 17.22 1.81
CA GLY A 173 23.84 15.79 1.79
C GLY A 173 23.93 15.11 3.15
N ALA A 174 24.94 15.46 3.96
CA ALA A 174 25.06 14.94 5.32
C ALA A 174 23.90 15.39 6.23
N LYS A 175 23.49 16.66 6.11
CA LYS A 175 22.34 17.22 6.87
C LYS A 175 21.03 16.60 6.40
N ILE A 176 20.85 16.42 5.08
CA ILE A 176 19.68 15.76 4.49
C ILE A 176 19.58 14.31 4.95
N ALA A 177 20.65 13.52 4.84
CA ALA A 177 20.65 12.12 5.27
C ALA A 177 20.29 12.01 6.77
N SER A 178 20.86 12.89 7.60
CA SER A 178 20.57 12.94 9.03
C SER A 178 19.12 13.37 9.33
N LEU A 179 18.55 14.28 8.52
CA LEU A 179 17.14 14.68 8.59
C LEU A 179 16.20 13.53 8.23
N LEU A 180 16.50 12.78 7.16
CA LEU A 180 15.67 11.66 6.69
C LEU A 180 15.63 10.49 7.67
N ARG A 181 16.73 10.24 8.40
CA ARG A 181 16.79 9.18 9.42
C ARG A 181 16.20 9.60 10.77
N LEU A 182 15.90 10.88 10.96
CA LEU A 182 15.51 11.46 12.26
C LEU A 182 16.53 11.16 13.37
N GLU A 183 17.79 10.88 13.02
CA GLU A 183 18.84 10.58 13.99
C GLU A 183 19.46 11.88 14.51
N MET A 184 19.59 11.99 15.85
CA MET A 184 20.21 13.15 16.49
C MET A 184 21.74 13.08 16.49
N GLU A 185 22.32 11.90 16.22
CA GLU A 185 23.76 11.67 16.15
C GLU A 185 24.27 11.67 14.70
N ASN A 186 25.60 11.76 14.54
CA ASN A 186 26.23 11.74 13.23
C ASN A 186 26.15 10.34 12.62
N LEU A 187 25.52 10.24 11.44
CA LEU A 187 25.53 9.02 10.63
C LEU A 187 26.96 8.59 10.28
N SER A 188 27.19 7.28 10.18
CA SER A 188 28.41 6.75 9.58
C SER A 188 28.52 7.15 8.10
N ASP A 189 29.74 7.33 7.59
CA ASP A 189 29.93 7.76 6.20
C ASP A 189 29.33 6.76 5.20
N TYR A 190 29.41 5.46 5.49
CA TYR A 190 28.76 4.40 4.72
C TYR A 190 27.23 4.55 4.61
N GLN A 191 26.55 4.89 5.71
CA GLN A 191 25.09 5.10 5.69
C GLN A 191 24.69 6.38 4.96
N LYS A 192 25.53 7.43 5.04
CA LYS A 192 25.33 8.65 4.25
C LYS A 192 25.42 8.32 2.77
N ASP A 193 26.47 7.62 2.35
CA ASP A 193 26.70 7.27 0.95
C ASP A 193 25.54 6.43 0.40
N LEU A 194 25.05 5.43 1.15
CA LEU A 194 23.88 4.62 0.73
C LEU A 194 22.59 5.44 0.52
N ILE A 195 22.33 6.43 1.39
CA ILE A 195 21.16 7.31 1.26
C ILE A 195 21.35 8.22 0.05
N LEU A 196 22.54 8.81 -0.07
CA LEU A 196 22.87 9.77 -1.13
C LEU A 196 22.98 9.10 -2.51
N GLU A 197 23.40 7.85 -2.61
CA GLU A 197 23.40 7.05 -3.85
C GLU A 197 21.99 6.92 -4.46
N SER A 198 20.95 7.08 -3.63
CA SER A 198 19.55 6.96 -4.02
C SER A 198 18.95 8.30 -4.49
N SER A 199 19.80 9.18 -5.04
CA SER A 199 19.39 10.46 -5.60
C SER A 199 18.98 10.35 -7.08
N THR A 200 17.87 10.98 -7.46
CA THR A 200 17.49 11.18 -8.87
C THR A 200 17.16 12.64 -9.14
N GLY A 201 17.49 13.13 -10.33
CA GLY A 201 17.00 14.41 -10.86
C GLY A 201 16.42 14.21 -12.26
N TYR A 202 15.40 14.99 -12.62
CA TYR A 202 14.66 14.94 -13.88
C TYR A 202 15.14 15.96 -14.90
N TYR A 203 15.33 17.21 -14.48
CA TYR A 203 15.60 18.37 -15.34
C TYR A 203 16.98 19.01 -15.08
N GLY A 204 17.83 18.36 -14.29
CA GLY A 204 19.15 18.89 -13.90
C GLY A 204 19.08 20.06 -12.93
N GLN A 205 17.90 20.39 -12.39
CA GLN A 205 17.66 21.44 -11.39
C GLN A 205 16.84 20.92 -10.19
N ASP A 206 16.28 19.72 -10.27
CA ASP A 206 15.55 19.03 -9.21
C ASP A 206 16.39 17.91 -8.59
N LEU A 207 16.18 17.65 -7.30
CA LEU A 207 16.83 16.58 -6.56
C LEU A 207 15.80 15.85 -5.69
N ILE A 208 15.63 14.56 -5.92
CA ILE A 208 14.85 13.68 -5.06
C ILE A 208 15.78 12.64 -4.45
N ILE A 209 15.78 12.52 -3.12
CA ILE A 209 16.49 11.49 -2.38
C ILE A 209 15.46 10.60 -1.68
N ILE A 210 15.57 9.29 -1.88
CA ILE A 210 14.61 8.32 -1.35
C ILE A 210 15.30 7.45 -0.31
N ASP A 211 14.66 7.30 0.84
CA ASP A 211 15.01 6.33 1.86
C ASP A 211 13.79 5.45 2.21
N SER A 212 13.97 4.41 3.01
CA SER A 212 12.92 3.43 3.29
C SER A 212 11.71 3.99 4.05
N LYS A 213 11.88 5.11 4.78
CA LYS A 213 10.84 5.74 5.61
C LYS A 213 10.63 7.23 5.34
N ALA A 214 11.47 7.81 4.48
CA ALA A 214 11.55 9.24 4.29
C ALA A 214 12.03 9.60 2.89
N ALA A 215 11.63 10.75 2.37
CA ALA A 215 12.21 11.31 1.16
C ALA A 215 12.54 12.80 1.30
N PHE A 216 13.47 13.27 0.48
CA PHE A 216 13.77 14.67 0.31
C PHE A 216 13.44 15.08 -1.12
N ILE A 217 12.82 16.24 -1.31
CA ILE A 217 12.45 16.78 -2.62
C ILE A 217 12.95 18.21 -2.69
N TYR A 218 13.79 18.53 -3.68
CA TYR A 218 14.19 19.88 -4.02
C TYR A 218 13.56 20.25 -5.35
N ASP A 219 12.33 20.73 -5.30
CA ASP A 219 11.56 21.15 -6.48
C ASP A 219 10.40 22.05 -6.02
N ASN A 220 9.99 23.01 -6.84
CA ASN A 220 8.76 23.77 -6.64
C ASN A 220 7.53 23.04 -7.20
N GLU A 221 7.71 22.17 -8.20
CA GLU A 221 6.69 21.32 -8.82
C GLU A 221 6.81 19.90 -8.26
N TYR A 222 6.19 19.65 -7.10
CA TYR A 222 6.40 18.42 -6.33
C TYR A 222 5.14 17.56 -6.17
N PHE A 223 4.03 17.90 -6.83
CA PHE A 223 2.77 17.18 -6.64
C PHE A 223 2.81 15.75 -7.20
N GLU A 224 3.43 15.52 -8.35
CA GLU A 224 3.55 14.17 -8.91
C GLU A 224 4.38 13.23 -8.00
N PRO A 225 5.55 13.64 -7.45
CA PRO A 225 6.21 12.88 -6.40
C PRO A 225 5.29 12.58 -5.21
N VAL A 226 4.51 13.55 -4.73
CA VAL A 226 3.56 13.35 -3.61
C VAL A 226 2.54 12.27 -3.93
N GLU A 227 1.95 12.26 -5.12
CA GLU A 227 1.01 11.21 -5.53
C GLU A 227 1.67 9.82 -5.59
N LEU A 228 2.94 9.76 -6.02
CA LEU A 228 3.69 8.51 -6.08
C LEU A 228 4.05 7.98 -4.69
N PHE A 229 4.48 8.84 -3.77
CA PHE A 229 4.72 8.47 -2.37
C PHE A 229 3.44 7.94 -1.70
N GLU A 230 2.31 8.62 -1.89
CA GLU A 230 1.02 8.16 -1.39
C GLU A 230 0.62 6.81 -1.98
N SER A 231 0.73 6.65 -3.30
CA SER A 231 0.41 5.40 -4.00
C SER A 231 1.24 4.22 -3.50
N VAL A 232 2.56 4.39 -3.35
CA VAL A 232 3.46 3.32 -2.88
C VAL A 232 3.21 2.99 -1.40
N THR A 233 2.90 3.99 -0.58
CA THR A 233 2.57 3.79 0.84
C THR A 233 1.30 2.95 1.00
N VAL A 234 0.28 3.24 0.18
CA VAL A 234 -0.98 2.48 0.12
C VAL A 234 -0.76 1.08 -0.45
N GLN A 235 0.07 0.93 -1.48
CA GLN A 235 0.41 -0.37 -2.06
C GLN A 235 1.15 -1.28 -1.07
N LEU A 236 2.05 -0.73 -0.25
CA LEU A 236 2.70 -1.47 0.82
C LEU A 236 1.68 -1.98 1.84
N LEU A 237 0.69 -1.16 2.19
CA LEU A 237 -0.39 -1.56 3.10
C LEU A 237 -1.21 -2.71 2.51
N GLU A 238 -1.53 -2.65 1.23
CA GLU A 238 -2.25 -3.69 0.50
C GLU A 238 -1.49 -5.03 0.52
N PHE A 239 -0.18 -5.00 0.25
CA PHE A 239 0.64 -6.21 0.29
C PHE A 239 0.70 -6.82 1.70
N GLN A 240 0.89 -6.01 2.73
CA GLN A 240 0.84 -6.47 4.12
C GLN A 240 -0.52 -7.07 4.49
N TYR A 241 -1.61 -6.49 3.98
CA TYR A 241 -2.95 -7.03 4.17
C TYR A 241 -3.09 -8.41 3.53
N PHE A 242 -2.66 -8.58 2.28
CA PHE A 242 -2.72 -9.88 1.60
C PHE A 242 -1.83 -10.94 2.25
N ASP A 243 -0.63 -10.57 2.67
CA ASP A 243 0.28 -11.48 3.37
C ASP A 243 -0.39 -12.05 4.63
N ARG A 244 -0.99 -11.18 5.44
CA ARG A 244 -1.75 -11.58 6.64
C ARG A 244 -3.00 -12.40 6.30
N LEU A 245 -3.75 -12.03 5.27
CA LEU A 245 -4.95 -12.76 4.84
C LEU A 245 -4.59 -14.18 4.41
N ILE A 246 -3.46 -14.35 3.73
CA ILE A 246 -2.93 -15.64 3.31
C ILE A 246 -2.47 -16.47 4.51
N ASP A 247 -1.78 -15.86 5.48
CA ASP A 247 -1.35 -16.56 6.69
C ASP A 247 -2.53 -17.12 7.49
N GLN A 248 -3.60 -16.32 7.66
CA GLN A 248 -4.83 -16.78 8.32
C GLN A 248 -5.47 -17.98 7.60
N LYS A 249 -5.38 -18.02 6.27
CA LYS A 249 -5.87 -19.14 5.47
C LYS A 249 -4.98 -20.37 5.61
N LEU A 250 -3.66 -20.19 5.61
CA LEU A 250 -2.70 -21.27 5.81
C LEU A 250 -2.83 -21.90 7.19
N GLU A 251 -2.91 -21.10 8.25
CA GLU A 251 -3.15 -21.59 9.62
C GLU A 251 -4.42 -22.45 9.70
N PHE A 252 -5.47 -22.04 8.99
CA PHE A 252 -6.70 -22.81 8.92
C PHE A 252 -6.48 -24.20 8.26
N PHE A 253 -5.68 -24.31 7.19
CA PHE A 253 -5.38 -25.60 6.56
C PHE A 253 -4.46 -26.48 7.42
N TYR A 254 -3.40 -25.90 7.99
CA TYR A 254 -2.44 -26.63 8.82
C TYR A 254 -3.01 -27.05 10.18
N GLY A 255 -3.81 -26.19 10.81
CA GLY A 255 -4.47 -26.48 12.09
C GLY A 255 -5.57 -27.54 12.00
N GLN A 256 -5.98 -27.93 10.78
CA GLN A 256 -7.06 -28.90 10.52
C GLN A 256 -6.60 -30.33 10.25
N GLN A 257 -5.42 -30.74 10.72
CA GLN A 257 -4.97 -32.14 10.72
C GLN A 257 -5.90 -33.13 11.49
N SER A 258 -7.07 -32.72 11.97
CA SER A 258 -8.01 -33.58 12.71
C SER A 258 -9.51 -33.42 12.44
N TYR A 259 -9.95 -32.71 11.41
CA TYR A 259 -11.37 -32.82 11.02
C TYR A 259 -11.58 -34.09 10.20
N LYS A 260 -11.90 -35.20 10.90
CA LYS A 260 -12.55 -36.37 10.30
C LYS A 260 -13.80 -35.87 9.59
N VAL A 261 -13.72 -35.70 8.28
CA VAL A 261 -14.87 -35.32 7.47
C VAL A 261 -15.95 -36.38 7.71
N PRO A 262 -17.12 -36.02 8.26
CA PRO A 262 -18.15 -37.01 8.53
C PRO A 262 -18.57 -37.63 7.20
N LEU A 263 -18.64 -38.97 7.15
CA LEU A 263 -19.06 -39.76 5.98
C LEU A 263 -20.34 -39.21 5.30
N LYS A 264 -21.20 -38.56 6.07
CA LYS A 264 -22.44 -37.91 5.62
C LYS A 264 -22.25 -36.73 4.65
N ALA A 265 -21.09 -36.06 4.68
CA ALA A 265 -20.76 -34.97 3.76
C ALA A 265 -20.48 -35.46 2.33
N TYR A 266 -20.25 -36.76 2.16
CA TYR A 266 -20.00 -37.40 0.86
C TYR A 266 -21.26 -38.02 0.22
N LEU A 267 -22.43 -37.93 0.86
CA LEU A 267 -23.67 -38.48 0.28
C LEU A 267 -24.23 -37.56 -0.83
N PRO A 268 -24.57 -38.14 -2.01
CA PRO A 268 -25.10 -37.41 -3.17
C PRO A 268 -26.59 -37.07 -2.92
N LEU A 269 -26.87 -36.11 -2.05
CA LEU A 269 -28.16 -35.43 -1.79
C LEU A 269 -28.13 -34.57 -0.51
N MET A 270 -27.14 -34.78 0.38
CA MET A 270 -26.95 -34.00 1.62
C MET A 270 -25.88 -32.90 1.51
N GLY A 271 -25.06 -32.90 0.45
CA GLY A 271 -23.95 -31.96 0.25
C GLY A 271 -24.33 -30.47 0.18
N GLN A 272 -25.60 -30.14 -0.08
CA GLN A 272 -26.06 -28.73 -0.10
C GLN A 272 -26.32 -28.14 1.29
N ARG A 273 -26.41 -28.97 2.36
CA ARG A 273 -26.69 -28.50 3.73
C ARG A 273 -25.46 -28.42 4.63
N PHE A 274 -24.31 -28.86 4.14
CA PHE A 274 -23.03 -28.74 4.82
C PHE A 274 -22.15 -27.76 4.04
N ASP A 275 -21.43 -26.90 4.77
CA ASP A 275 -20.42 -25.99 4.24
C ASP A 275 -19.25 -26.84 3.71
N SER A 276 -19.44 -27.38 2.50
CA SER A 276 -18.62 -28.47 1.99
C SER A 276 -17.16 -28.02 1.80
N PRO A 277 -16.18 -28.92 1.99
CA PRO A 277 -14.78 -28.62 1.68
C PRO A 277 -14.59 -28.03 0.27
N ILE A 278 -15.42 -28.43 -0.69
CA ILE A 278 -15.41 -27.97 -2.09
C ILE A 278 -15.84 -26.49 -2.19
N SER A 279 -16.91 -26.09 -1.49
CA SER A 279 -17.37 -24.69 -1.46
C SER A 279 -16.33 -23.75 -0.84
N ARG A 280 -15.57 -24.27 0.13
CA ARG A 280 -14.50 -23.54 0.83
C ARG A 280 -13.22 -23.46 0.00
N LEU A 281 -12.90 -24.52 -0.76
CA LEU A 281 -11.85 -24.50 -1.79
C LEU A 281 -12.17 -23.49 -2.91
N ALA A 282 -13.43 -23.42 -3.35
CA ALA A 282 -13.87 -22.47 -4.38
C ALA A 282 -13.72 -21.00 -3.94
N ASN A 283 -14.11 -20.67 -2.69
CA ASN A 283 -13.91 -19.32 -2.14
C ASN A 283 -12.41 -18.97 -2.03
N LEU A 284 -11.57 -19.92 -1.62
CA LEU A 284 -10.12 -19.73 -1.59
C LEU A 284 -9.56 -19.45 -2.99
N ARG A 285 -10.03 -20.17 -4.02
CA ARG A 285 -9.61 -19.97 -5.41
C ARG A 285 -9.97 -18.59 -5.93
N VAL A 286 -11.17 -18.09 -5.62
CA VAL A 286 -11.59 -16.72 -5.97
C VAL A 286 -10.69 -15.71 -5.29
N ASP A 287 -10.43 -15.87 -4.00
CA ASP A 287 -9.57 -14.94 -3.26
C ASP A 287 -8.12 -14.96 -3.77
N ILE A 288 -7.57 -16.14 -4.11
CA ILE A 288 -6.24 -16.27 -4.72
C ILE A 288 -6.21 -15.58 -6.09
N SER A 289 -7.27 -15.73 -6.89
CA SER A 289 -7.36 -15.10 -8.20
C SER A 289 -7.39 -13.57 -8.07
N VAL A 290 -8.14 -13.03 -7.10
CA VAL A 290 -8.18 -11.59 -6.82
C VAL A 290 -6.82 -11.08 -6.36
N ILE A 291 -6.15 -11.79 -5.44
CA ILE A 291 -4.80 -11.40 -4.98
C ILE A 291 -3.79 -11.49 -6.13
N THR A 292 -3.84 -12.54 -6.95
CA THR A 292 -2.92 -12.72 -8.08
C THR A 292 -3.13 -11.64 -9.13
N GLU A 293 -4.39 -11.32 -9.49
CA GLU A 293 -4.73 -10.21 -10.37
C GLU A 293 -4.21 -8.88 -9.80
N GLN A 294 -4.35 -8.66 -8.50
CA GLN A 294 -3.88 -7.44 -7.84
C GLN A 294 -2.34 -7.32 -7.88
N LEU A 295 -1.62 -8.43 -7.66
CA LEU A 295 -0.16 -8.47 -7.78
C LEU A 295 0.32 -8.27 -9.21
N GLU A 296 -0.37 -8.84 -10.21
CA GLU A 296 -0.03 -8.71 -11.63
C GLU A 296 -0.41 -7.33 -12.22
N ASN A 297 -1.40 -6.66 -11.63
CA ASN A 297 -1.80 -5.29 -11.96
C ASN A 297 -1.06 -4.23 -11.13
N THR A 298 0.00 -4.61 -10.40
CA THR A 298 0.96 -3.67 -9.81
C THR A 298 1.37 -2.64 -10.88
N VAL A 299 1.15 -1.37 -10.55
CA VAL A 299 1.03 -0.21 -11.45
C VAL A 299 1.78 -0.39 -12.78
N LYS A 300 1.05 -0.66 -13.86
CA LYS A 300 1.57 -0.52 -15.23
C LYS A 300 1.71 0.96 -15.55
N MET A 301 2.71 1.60 -14.95
CA MET A 301 3.01 2.99 -15.24
C MET A 301 3.32 3.12 -16.73
N THR A 302 2.62 4.03 -17.39
CA THR A 302 2.93 4.43 -18.76
C THR A 302 3.25 5.90 -18.70
N GLY A 303 4.49 6.27 -18.94
CA GLY A 303 4.93 7.63 -18.66
C GLY A 303 6.33 7.93 -19.12
N ASP A 304 6.80 9.11 -18.73
CA ASP A 304 8.20 9.51 -18.89
C ASP A 304 9.13 8.48 -18.21
N ALA A 305 10.26 8.18 -18.85
CA ALA A 305 11.29 7.30 -18.32
C ALA A 305 11.74 7.72 -16.90
N TYR A 306 11.69 9.01 -16.59
CA TYR A 306 11.98 9.52 -15.26
C TYR A 306 11.03 8.99 -14.18
N TYR A 307 9.71 9.14 -14.35
CA TYR A 307 8.75 8.70 -13.34
C TYR A 307 8.71 7.17 -13.22
N LEU A 308 9.00 6.44 -14.30
CA LEU A 308 9.20 5.00 -14.26
C LEU A 308 10.41 4.61 -13.40
N LYS A 309 11.53 5.31 -13.56
CA LYS A 309 12.74 5.10 -12.74
C LYS A 309 12.47 5.47 -11.28
N PHE A 310 11.85 6.62 -11.04
CA PHE A 310 11.51 7.09 -9.70
C PHE A 310 10.58 6.10 -8.98
N TYR A 311 9.51 5.63 -9.64
CA TYR A 311 8.64 4.60 -9.08
C TYR A 311 9.39 3.29 -8.80
N SER A 312 10.26 2.84 -9.71
CA SER A 312 11.07 1.63 -9.50
C SER A 312 11.95 1.74 -8.26
N MET A 313 12.55 2.93 -8.03
CA MET A 313 13.33 3.19 -6.83
C MET A 313 12.48 3.21 -5.56
N LEU A 314 11.25 3.74 -5.62
CA LEU A 314 10.32 3.66 -4.48
C LEU A 314 9.97 2.20 -4.16
N VAL A 315 9.62 1.40 -5.17
CA VAL A 315 9.28 -0.03 -5.01
C VAL A 315 10.43 -0.80 -4.36
N GLU A 316 11.66 -0.52 -4.77
CA GLU A 316 12.87 -1.12 -4.19
C GLU A 316 13.11 -0.64 -2.75
N LYS A 317 13.14 0.67 -2.51
CA LYS A 317 13.47 1.25 -1.19
C LYS A 317 12.44 0.97 -0.10
N LEU A 318 11.17 0.84 -0.49
CA LEU A 318 10.08 0.51 0.43
C LEU A 318 9.86 -1.01 0.54
N TYR A 319 10.75 -1.83 -0.06
CA TYR A 319 10.74 -3.29 0.01
C TYR A 319 9.44 -3.93 -0.53
N LEU A 320 8.73 -3.27 -1.46
CA LEU A 320 7.48 -3.80 -2.01
C LEU A 320 7.70 -5.12 -2.74
N LYS A 321 8.86 -5.28 -3.40
CA LYS A 321 9.22 -6.50 -4.10
C LYS A 321 9.37 -7.69 -3.15
N ASP A 322 9.97 -7.50 -1.98
CA ASP A 322 10.13 -8.57 -0.99
C ASP A 322 8.78 -9.05 -0.46
N TRP A 323 7.85 -8.12 -0.23
CA TRP A 323 6.47 -8.45 0.13
C TRP A 323 5.77 -9.23 -0.98
N GLN A 324 5.88 -8.77 -2.23
CA GLN A 324 5.32 -9.47 -3.39
C GLN A 324 5.88 -10.89 -3.52
N ASP A 325 7.19 -11.08 -3.38
CA ASP A 325 7.86 -12.38 -3.45
C ASP A 325 7.43 -13.31 -2.30
N SER A 326 7.29 -12.76 -1.09
CA SER A 326 6.74 -13.51 0.07
C SER A 326 5.32 -14.01 -0.21
N ILE A 327 4.44 -13.13 -0.71
CA ILE A 327 3.06 -13.47 -1.05
C ILE A 327 3.01 -14.54 -2.14
N ASN A 328 3.79 -14.37 -3.22
CA ASN A 328 3.87 -15.34 -4.31
C ASN A 328 4.29 -16.73 -3.83
N ARG A 329 5.29 -16.80 -2.94
CA ARG A 329 5.71 -18.05 -2.32
C ARG A 329 4.57 -18.70 -1.51
N LYS A 330 3.86 -17.92 -0.69
CA LYS A 330 2.73 -18.42 0.11
C LYS A 330 1.56 -18.89 -0.77
N LEU A 331 1.27 -18.17 -1.86
CA LEU A 331 0.27 -18.57 -2.86
C LEU A 331 0.65 -19.89 -3.53
N ASN A 332 1.93 -20.09 -3.88
CA ASN A 332 2.39 -21.35 -4.44
C ASN A 332 2.22 -22.51 -3.45
N ILE A 333 2.54 -22.33 -2.17
CA ILE A 333 2.29 -23.34 -1.12
C ILE A 333 0.79 -23.69 -1.06
N ILE A 334 -0.10 -22.70 -1.14
CA ILE A 334 -1.55 -22.97 -1.15
C ILE A 334 -1.96 -23.76 -2.40
N ARG A 335 -1.43 -23.43 -3.58
CA ARG A 335 -1.70 -24.16 -4.82
C ARG A 335 -1.23 -25.62 -4.73
N ASP A 336 -0.05 -25.86 -4.16
CA ASP A 336 0.48 -27.21 -3.96
C ASP A 336 -0.39 -28.02 -2.97
N LEU A 337 -0.80 -27.40 -1.86
CA LEU A 337 -1.75 -28.03 -0.94
C LEU A 337 -3.07 -28.36 -1.63
N HIS A 338 -3.57 -27.47 -2.49
CA HIS A 338 -4.81 -27.70 -3.24
C HIS A 338 -4.70 -28.94 -4.13
N MET A 339 -3.59 -29.12 -4.86
CA MET A 339 -3.35 -30.31 -5.68
C MET A 339 -3.40 -31.59 -4.85
N VAL A 340 -2.73 -31.60 -3.69
CA VAL A 340 -2.74 -32.77 -2.78
C VAL A 340 -4.16 -33.07 -2.26
N TYR A 341 -4.97 -32.05 -1.98
CA TYR A 341 -6.36 -32.23 -1.55
C TYR A 341 -7.28 -32.71 -2.69
N GLU A 342 -7.11 -32.21 -3.92
CA GLU A 342 -7.86 -32.68 -5.09
C GLU A 342 -7.54 -34.14 -5.41
N GLU A 343 -6.27 -34.53 -5.46
CA GLU A 343 -5.87 -35.94 -5.66
C GLU A 343 -6.48 -36.88 -4.61
N ARG A 344 -6.55 -36.41 -3.35
CA ARG A 344 -7.17 -37.17 -2.27
C ARG A 344 -8.69 -37.24 -2.40
N MET A 345 -9.34 -36.18 -2.89
CA MET A 345 -10.79 -36.19 -3.15
C MET A 345 -11.13 -37.16 -4.28
N ASP A 346 -10.36 -37.17 -5.37
CA ASP A 346 -10.52 -38.10 -6.49
C ASP A 346 -10.35 -39.55 -6.01
N THR A 347 -9.30 -39.82 -5.22
CA THR A 347 -9.08 -41.14 -4.61
C THR A 347 -10.26 -41.55 -3.72
N ILE A 348 -10.77 -40.65 -2.87
CA ILE A 348 -11.94 -40.94 -2.02
C ILE A 348 -13.20 -41.19 -2.87
N HIS A 349 -13.40 -40.45 -3.96
CA HIS A 349 -14.52 -40.67 -4.87
C HIS A 349 -14.43 -42.04 -5.56
N GLU A 350 -13.24 -42.46 -6.00
CA GLU A 350 -12.99 -43.79 -6.54
C GLU A 350 -13.23 -44.90 -5.50
N GLU A 351 -12.78 -44.71 -4.26
CA GLU A 351 -13.01 -45.64 -3.15
C GLU A 351 -14.50 -45.75 -2.80
N ILE A 352 -15.22 -44.63 -2.73
CA ILE A 352 -16.67 -44.61 -2.48
C ILE A 352 -17.41 -45.31 -3.62
N LEU A 353 -17.05 -45.04 -4.88
CA LEU A 353 -17.63 -45.71 -6.04
C LEU A 353 -17.44 -47.22 -5.93
N THR A 354 -16.22 -47.65 -5.56
CA THR A 354 -15.89 -49.06 -5.35
C THR A 354 -16.75 -49.68 -4.25
N ILE A 355 -16.90 -49.00 -3.11
CA ILE A 355 -17.74 -49.48 -2.00
C ILE A 355 -19.22 -49.55 -2.42
N VAL A 356 -19.74 -48.56 -3.15
CA VAL A 356 -21.12 -48.56 -3.65
C VAL A 356 -21.35 -49.73 -4.61
N ILE A 357 -20.42 -50.01 -5.52
CA ILE A 357 -20.49 -51.16 -6.43
C ILE A 357 -20.47 -52.47 -5.63
N ILE A 358 -19.58 -52.61 -4.65
CA ILE A 358 -19.51 -53.81 -3.78
C ILE A 358 -20.85 -54.02 -3.05
N ILE A 359 -21.45 -52.96 -2.49
CA ILE A 359 -22.74 -53.04 -1.80
C ILE A 359 -23.86 -53.43 -2.76
N LEU A 360 -23.90 -52.86 -3.98
CA LEU A 360 -24.90 -53.19 -5.00
C LEU A 360 -24.82 -54.68 -5.40
N ILE A 361 -23.62 -55.20 -5.64
CA ILE A 361 -23.38 -56.60 -5.98
C ILE A 361 -23.79 -57.51 -4.80
N ALA A 362 -23.41 -57.17 -3.58
CA ALA A 362 -23.77 -57.94 -2.39
C ALA A 362 -25.28 -57.99 -2.18
N PHE A 363 -25.98 -56.89 -2.43
CA PHE A 363 -27.44 -56.80 -2.35
C PHE A 363 -28.12 -57.68 -3.41
N GLU A 364 -27.65 -57.61 -4.66
CA GLU A 364 -28.17 -58.43 -5.75
C GLU A 364 -27.96 -59.93 -5.50
N ALA A 365 -26.78 -60.32 -5.01
CA ALA A 365 -26.50 -61.70 -4.63
C ALA A 365 -27.42 -62.17 -3.49
N ALA A 366 -27.60 -61.37 -2.44
CA ALA A 366 -28.51 -61.71 -1.34
C ALA A 366 -29.96 -61.90 -1.82
N MET A 367 -30.45 -61.02 -2.68
CA MET A 367 -31.77 -61.13 -3.29
C MET A 367 -31.91 -62.39 -4.18
N ALA A 368 -30.85 -62.77 -4.89
CA ALA A 368 -30.83 -63.99 -5.69
C ALA A 368 -30.83 -65.26 -4.83
N PHE A 369 -30.21 -65.25 -3.64
CA PHE A 369 -30.25 -66.38 -2.70
C PHE A 369 -31.55 -66.49 -1.89
N LEU A 370 -32.28 -65.38 -1.73
CA LEU A 370 -33.58 -65.34 -1.04
C LEU A 370 -34.77 -65.72 -1.95
N ARG A 371 -34.52 -65.90 -3.24
CA ARG A 371 -35.49 -66.30 -4.26
C ARG A 371 -35.28 -67.76 -4.65
#